data_AF-A0A6C0ATE5-F1
#
_entry.id   AF-A0A6C0ATE5-F1
#
_cell.length_a   1.000
_cell.length_b   1.000
_cell.length_c   1.000
_cell.angle_alpha   90.00
_cell.angle_beta   90.00
_cell.angle_gamma   90.00
#
_symmetry.space_group_name_H-M   'P 1'
#
loop_
_entity.id
_entity.type
_entity.pdbx_description
1 polymer ?
#
loop_
_entity_poly.entity_id
_entity_poly.type
_entity_poly.pdbx_seq_one_letter_code
_entity_poly.pdbx_strand_id
1 'polypeptide(L)'
;MSFTRFHDDPYRIQKQLEESTHTGRYQLDTPGPGINLPFMEDPQIRLQKWGSNLRTNTTTIESDLRGLTRKLNNDLTKINDHNLQAVQSTQPVYRNENPFVEESRSSHPAWSYKGLEQNRWEKPLINPVHDLEPSFPHQIQSRILEKDHFEPKIPVVSNMQNYYLTGPSICIAGNEQGCGGAPYKPTPKQIDIE
;
A
#
# COMPACT_ATOMS: atom_id res chain seq x y z
N MET A 1 -26.68 67.50 -24.91
CA MET A 1 -25.39 66.88 -25.32
C MET A 1 -25.69 65.44 -25.64
N SER A 2 -25.82 65.07 -26.92
CA SER A 2 -25.98 63.67 -27.33
C SER A 2 -24.61 63.01 -27.33
N PHE A 3 -24.44 61.96 -26.52
CA PHE A 3 -23.22 61.16 -26.49
C PHE A 3 -23.23 60.19 -27.66
N THR A 4 -22.58 60.55 -28.77
CA THR A 4 -22.49 59.72 -29.99
C THR A 4 -21.22 58.87 -30.05
N ARG A 5 -20.45 58.82 -28.95
CA ARG A 5 -19.22 58.03 -28.88
C ARG A 5 -19.56 56.56 -28.70
N PHE A 6 -18.76 55.70 -29.33
CA PHE A 6 -18.94 54.25 -29.28
C PHE A 6 -18.84 53.65 -27.87
N HIS A 7 -18.15 54.33 -26.95
CA HIS A 7 -18.10 53.95 -25.54
C HIS A 7 -19.46 54.11 -24.83
N ASP A 8 -20.24 55.11 -25.24
CA ASP A 8 -21.48 55.51 -24.57
C ASP A 8 -22.72 54.80 -25.18
N ASP A 9 -22.49 53.82 -26.08
CA ASP A 9 -23.53 52.95 -26.61
C ASP A 9 -24.13 52.09 -25.47
N PRO A 10 -25.47 52.14 -25.25
CA PRO A 10 -26.12 51.43 -24.16
C PRO A 10 -25.76 49.94 -24.07
N TYR A 11 -25.63 49.24 -25.21
CA TYR A 11 -25.28 47.82 -25.22
C TYR A 11 -23.86 47.55 -24.72
N ARG A 12 -22.92 48.47 -24.99
CA ARG A 12 -21.52 48.33 -24.55
C ARG A 12 -21.37 48.60 -23.07
N ILE A 13 -22.05 49.63 -22.56
CA ILE A 13 -22.11 49.91 -21.11
C ILE A 13 -22.69 48.69 -20.38
N GLN A 14 -23.78 48.11 -20.90
CA GLN A 14 -24.37 46.90 -20.34
C GLN A 14 -23.37 45.74 -20.35
N LYS A 15 -22.62 45.53 -21.45
CA LYS A 15 -21.64 44.46 -21.53
C LYS A 15 -20.48 44.64 -20.56
N GLN A 16 -19.96 45.86 -20.42
CA GLN A 16 -18.89 46.17 -19.47
C GLN A 16 -19.35 45.98 -18.01
N LEU A 17 -20.58 46.37 -17.70
CA LEU A 17 -21.19 46.09 -16.39
C LEU A 17 -21.36 44.58 -16.16
N GLU A 18 -21.80 43.84 -17.17
CA GLU A 18 -21.89 42.38 -17.10
C GLU A 18 -20.52 41.76 -16.82
N GLU A 19 -19.47 42.12 -17.56
CA GLU A 19 -18.11 41.60 -17.40
C GLU A 19 -17.51 41.93 -16.03
N SER A 20 -17.70 43.17 -15.56
CA SER A 20 -17.20 43.62 -14.25
C SER A 20 -17.93 42.98 -13.07
N THR A 21 -19.23 42.67 -13.22
CA THR A 21 -20.04 42.02 -12.17
C THR A 21 -20.09 40.50 -12.28
N HIS A 22 -19.59 39.93 -13.39
CA HIS A 22 -19.75 38.51 -13.73
C HIS A 22 -19.26 37.57 -12.62
N THR A 23 -18.11 37.87 -12.02
CA THR A 23 -17.51 37.02 -10.98
C THR A 23 -18.37 36.96 -9.72
N GLY A 24 -18.91 38.10 -9.27
CA GLY A 24 -19.81 38.17 -8.12
C GLY A 24 -21.16 37.51 -8.41
N ARG A 25 -21.72 37.74 -9.61
CA ARG A 25 -22.95 37.06 -10.06
C ARG A 25 -22.76 35.56 -10.11
N TYR A 26 -21.65 35.08 -10.66
CA TYR A 26 -21.34 33.65 -10.69
C TYR A 26 -21.33 33.05 -9.29
N GLN A 27 -20.72 33.71 -8.30
CA GLN A 27 -20.68 33.21 -6.93
C GLN A 27 -22.08 33.14 -6.28
N LEU A 28 -22.93 34.15 -6.52
CA LEU A 28 -24.28 34.22 -5.95
C LEU A 28 -25.29 33.32 -6.68
N ASP A 29 -25.18 33.25 -8.00
CA ASP A 29 -26.09 32.51 -8.89
C ASP A 29 -25.59 31.06 -9.14
N THR A 30 -24.54 30.60 -8.44
CA THR A 30 -24.09 29.21 -8.56
C THR A 30 -25.26 28.27 -8.26
N PRO A 31 -25.69 27.41 -9.21
CA PRO A 31 -26.77 26.49 -8.95
C PRO A 31 -26.37 25.57 -7.80
N GLY A 32 -27.25 25.46 -6.80
CA GLY A 32 -27.06 24.52 -5.71
C GLY A 32 -27.06 23.07 -6.21
N PRO A 33 -26.57 22.11 -5.40
CA PRO A 33 -26.49 20.70 -5.80
C PRO A 33 -27.87 20.02 -5.98
N GLY A 34 -28.96 20.70 -5.65
CA GLY A 34 -30.34 20.22 -5.78
C GLY A 34 -31.17 20.52 -4.54
N ILE A 35 -32.49 20.31 -4.63
CA ILE A 35 -33.42 20.53 -3.51
C ILE A 35 -33.44 19.37 -2.49
N ASN A 36 -33.14 18.15 -2.94
CA ASN A 36 -33.22 16.92 -2.15
C ASN A 36 -31.93 16.12 -2.33
N LEU A 37 -30.81 16.66 -1.87
CA LEU A 37 -29.54 15.92 -1.87
C LEU A 37 -29.39 15.14 -0.55
N PRO A 38 -29.13 13.83 -0.59
CA PRO A 38 -28.79 13.09 0.61
C PRO A 38 -27.36 13.42 1.08
N PHE A 39 -27.11 13.20 2.36
CA PHE A 39 -25.77 13.18 2.93
C PHE A 39 -25.08 11.88 2.49
N MET A 40 -24.02 12.01 1.69
CA MET A 40 -23.19 10.88 1.30
C MET A 40 -22.26 10.52 2.46
N GLU A 41 -22.39 9.30 2.99
CA GLU A 41 -21.54 8.82 4.09
C GLU A 41 -20.17 8.31 3.63
N ASP A 42 -19.90 8.31 2.32
CA ASP A 42 -18.65 7.84 1.75
C ASP A 42 -17.45 8.75 2.10
N PRO A 43 -16.44 8.24 2.82
CA PRO A 43 -15.27 9.03 3.23
C PRO A 43 -14.37 9.45 2.06
N GLN A 44 -14.48 8.80 0.90
CA GLN A 44 -13.73 9.18 -0.30
C GLN A 44 -14.28 10.45 -0.95
N ILE A 45 -15.53 10.80 -0.64
CA ILE A 45 -16.18 12.02 -1.14
C ILE A 45 -15.91 13.17 -0.17
N ARG A 46 -15.18 14.18 -0.63
CA ARG A 46 -14.94 15.38 0.17
C ARG A 46 -16.15 16.32 0.12
N LEU A 47 -16.69 16.63 1.29
CA LEU A 47 -17.71 17.67 1.46
C LEU A 47 -17.15 19.05 1.07
N GLN A 48 -17.83 19.75 0.17
CA GLN A 48 -17.40 21.08 -0.31
C GLN A 48 -18.00 22.24 0.48
N LYS A 49 -19.21 22.06 1.02
CA LYS A 49 -19.95 23.09 1.78
C LYS A 49 -20.34 22.52 3.16
N TRP A 50 -21.63 22.29 3.39
CA TRP A 50 -22.16 21.78 4.65
C TRP A 50 -22.50 20.29 4.52
N GLY A 51 -22.24 19.53 5.59
CA GLY A 51 -22.40 18.08 5.62
C GLY A 51 -23.62 17.65 6.43
N SER A 52 -24.80 18.16 6.06
CA SER A 52 -26.07 17.81 6.73
C SER A 52 -26.13 18.14 8.24
N ASN A 53 -25.22 18.97 8.73
CA ASN A 53 -25.09 19.34 10.14
C ASN A 53 -25.70 20.71 10.48
N LEU A 54 -26.45 21.31 9.55
CA LEU A 54 -27.04 22.64 9.76
C LEU A 54 -28.14 22.57 10.83
N ARG A 55 -28.30 23.65 11.61
CA ARG A 55 -29.37 23.84 12.58
C ARG A 55 -30.18 25.07 12.19
N THR A 56 -31.42 25.18 12.66
CA THR A 56 -32.30 26.32 12.32
C THR A 56 -31.80 27.67 12.84
N ASN A 57 -31.02 27.70 13.92
CA ASN A 57 -30.60 28.93 14.60
C ASN A 57 -29.07 29.06 14.66
N THR A 58 -28.40 29.03 13.51
CA THR A 58 -26.93 28.94 13.43
C THR A 58 -26.18 30.10 14.07
N THR A 59 -26.66 31.34 13.92
CA THR A 59 -25.99 32.55 14.41
C THR A 59 -25.96 32.63 15.93
N THR A 60 -27.06 32.22 16.58
CA THR A 60 -27.11 32.21 18.05
C THR A 60 -26.36 31.02 18.62
N ILE A 61 -26.38 29.85 17.96
CA ILE A 61 -25.51 28.71 18.32
C ILE A 61 -24.04 29.12 18.24
N GLU A 62 -23.65 29.83 17.19
CA GLU A 62 -22.28 30.34 17.07
C GLU A 62 -21.94 31.29 18.23
N SER A 63 -22.87 32.18 18.58
CA SER A 63 -22.72 33.09 19.72
C SER A 63 -22.58 32.34 21.04
N ASP A 64 -23.35 31.26 21.23
CA ASP A 64 -23.30 30.38 22.41
C ASP A 64 -21.99 29.60 22.49
N LEU A 65 -21.51 29.04 21.38
CA LEU A 65 -20.21 28.37 21.28
C LEU A 65 -19.05 29.33 21.55
N ARG A 66 -19.19 30.60 21.15
CA ARG A 66 -18.26 31.69 21.52
C ARG A 66 -18.39 32.11 22.99
N GLY A 67 -19.37 31.57 23.72
CA GLY A 67 -19.61 31.85 25.14
C GLY A 67 -20.31 33.18 25.40
N LEU A 68 -20.95 33.82 24.41
CA LEU A 68 -21.62 35.11 24.57
C LEU A 68 -22.94 35.02 25.35
N THR A 69 -23.51 33.83 25.47
CA THR A 69 -24.70 33.51 26.28
C THR A 69 -24.41 33.55 27.78
N ARG A 70 -23.14 33.47 28.18
CA ARG A 70 -22.69 33.42 29.56
C ARG A 70 -21.80 34.59 29.94
N LYS A 71 -22.02 35.14 31.13
CA LYS A 71 -21.16 36.18 31.69
C LYS A 71 -19.90 35.56 32.28
N LEU A 72 -18.81 36.32 32.25
CA LEU A 72 -17.55 35.93 32.87
C LEU A 72 -17.74 35.81 34.40
N ASN A 73 -17.33 34.69 34.98
CA ASN A 73 -17.44 34.41 36.40
C ASN A 73 -16.25 33.55 36.88
N ASN A 74 -16.14 33.36 38.19
CA ASN A 74 -15.10 32.53 38.82
C ASN A 74 -15.56 31.06 38.90
N ASP A 75 -15.88 30.44 37.77
CA ASP A 75 -16.28 29.02 37.66
C ASP A 75 -17.44 28.60 38.56
N LEU A 76 -18.42 29.50 38.75
CA LEU A 76 -19.65 29.18 39.46
C LEU A 76 -20.58 28.35 38.56
N THR A 77 -20.43 27.02 38.62
CA THR A 77 -21.13 26.05 37.77
C THR A 77 -22.65 26.16 37.84
N LYS A 78 -23.24 26.47 39.00
CA LYS A 78 -24.70 26.62 39.17
C LYS A 78 -25.29 27.80 38.39
N ILE A 79 -24.50 28.83 38.13
CA ILE A 79 -24.95 30.06 37.46
C ILE A 79 -24.57 30.03 35.98
N ASN A 80 -23.45 29.38 35.64
CA ASN A 80 -22.85 29.33 34.31
C ASN A 80 -22.80 27.88 33.81
N ASP A 81 -23.96 27.22 33.80
CA ASP A 81 -24.10 25.86 33.27
C ASP A 81 -24.51 25.94 31.81
N HIS A 82 -23.60 25.52 30.92
CA HIS A 82 -23.82 25.45 29.48
C HIS A 82 -25.17 24.83 29.08
N ASN A 83 -25.71 23.86 29.83
CA ASN A 83 -27.00 23.25 29.52
C ASN A 83 -28.18 24.17 29.80
N LEU A 84 -28.11 25.00 30.85
CA LEU A 84 -29.17 25.92 31.24
C LEU A 84 -29.25 27.13 30.30
N GLN A 85 -28.10 27.60 29.82
CA GLN A 85 -28.02 28.72 28.89
C GLN A 85 -27.93 28.30 27.41
N ALA A 86 -28.02 27.00 27.13
CA ALA A 86 -27.92 26.46 25.77
C ALA A 86 -28.98 27.06 24.85
N VAL A 87 -28.52 27.48 23.67
CA VAL A 87 -29.42 27.98 22.62
C VAL A 87 -30.32 26.88 22.08
N GLN A 88 -31.62 27.17 22.06
CA GLN A 88 -32.60 26.28 21.46
C GLN A 88 -32.46 26.24 19.94
N SER A 89 -32.32 25.04 19.40
CA SER A 89 -32.23 24.82 17.96
C SER A 89 -32.75 23.44 17.55
N THR A 90 -33.32 23.37 16.37
CA THR A 90 -33.83 22.11 15.80
C THR A 90 -32.95 21.66 14.64
N GLN A 91 -32.81 20.34 14.50
CA GLN A 91 -32.11 19.73 13.38
C GLN A 91 -33.10 19.47 12.25
N PRO A 92 -32.90 20.04 11.05
CA PRO A 92 -33.61 19.63 9.85
C PRO A 92 -33.29 18.18 9.51
N VAL A 93 -34.29 17.47 8.98
CA VAL A 93 -34.14 16.07 8.58
C VAL A 93 -33.52 16.01 7.19
N TYR A 94 -32.46 15.23 7.06
CA TYR A 94 -31.81 14.92 5.80
C TYR A 94 -31.87 13.43 5.54
N ARG A 95 -31.84 13.04 4.26
CA ARG A 95 -31.66 11.63 3.88
C ARG A 95 -30.18 11.30 3.92
N ASN A 96 -29.82 10.10 4.32
CA ASN A 96 -28.44 9.60 4.22
C ASN A 96 -28.37 8.60 3.08
N GLU A 97 -27.23 8.60 2.37
CA GLU A 97 -26.89 7.63 1.34
C GLU A 97 -25.70 6.81 1.83
N ASN A 98 -25.83 5.49 1.75
CA ASN A 98 -24.77 4.57 2.16
C ASN A 98 -23.51 4.77 1.30
N PRO A 99 -22.31 4.51 1.85
CA PRO A 99 -21.09 4.51 1.06
C PRO A 99 -21.17 3.46 -0.05
N PHE A 100 -20.57 3.77 -1.21
CA PHE A 100 -20.43 2.79 -2.29
C PHE A 100 -19.10 2.04 -2.17
N VAL A 101 -18.05 2.70 -1.66
CA VAL A 101 -16.74 2.09 -1.51
C VAL A 101 -16.49 1.67 -0.07
N GLU A 102 -16.39 0.36 0.14
CA GLU A 102 -16.11 -0.22 1.46
C GLU A 102 -14.61 -0.46 1.62
N GLU A 103 -13.97 0.35 2.48
CA GLU A 103 -12.58 0.13 2.88
C GLU A 103 -12.49 -0.16 4.38
N SER A 104 -11.81 -1.24 4.75
CA SER A 104 -11.60 -1.60 6.16
C SER A 104 -10.92 -0.47 6.94
N ARG A 105 -9.96 0.26 6.36
CA ARG A 105 -9.33 1.40 7.04
C ARG A 105 -10.30 2.53 7.39
N SER A 106 -11.44 2.61 6.70
CA SER A 106 -12.43 3.68 6.84
C SER A 106 -13.57 3.27 7.77
N SER A 107 -14.07 2.04 7.65
CA SER A 107 -15.15 1.51 8.51
C SER A 107 -14.63 0.90 9.81
N HIS A 108 -13.40 0.40 9.82
CA HIS A 108 -12.84 -0.44 10.88
C HIS A 108 -11.51 0.16 11.40
N PRO A 109 -11.57 1.15 12.31
CA PRO A 109 -10.37 1.80 12.79
C PRO A 109 -9.50 0.83 13.59
N ALA A 110 -8.18 0.83 13.37
CA ALA A 110 -7.29 -0.19 13.93
C ALA A 110 -7.34 -0.33 15.47
N TRP A 111 -7.69 0.73 16.19
CA TRP A 111 -7.81 0.70 17.65
C TRP A 111 -8.95 -0.19 18.14
N SER A 112 -10.04 -0.34 17.37
CA SER A 112 -11.15 -1.20 17.76
C SER A 112 -10.74 -2.68 17.72
N TYR A 113 -9.75 -3.04 16.91
CA TYR A 113 -9.23 -4.41 16.75
C TYR A 113 -8.03 -4.75 17.62
N LYS A 114 -7.45 -3.77 18.32
CA LYS A 114 -6.20 -3.96 19.08
C LYS A 114 -6.34 -4.98 20.22
N GLY A 115 -7.53 -5.09 20.80
CA GLY A 115 -7.82 -5.98 21.93
C GLY A 115 -8.61 -7.24 21.56
N LEU A 116 -9.00 -7.42 20.29
CA LEU A 116 -9.68 -8.64 19.87
C LEU A 116 -8.68 -9.76 19.65
N GLU A 117 -9.07 -10.96 20.07
CA GLU A 117 -8.36 -12.18 19.70
C GLU A 117 -8.38 -12.34 18.18
N GLN A 118 -7.19 -12.52 17.59
CA GLN A 118 -7.08 -12.89 16.18
C GLN A 118 -6.97 -14.41 16.09
N ASN A 119 -8.11 -15.08 16.10
CA ASN A 119 -8.18 -16.53 15.97
C ASN A 119 -7.75 -16.97 14.57
N ARG A 120 -6.48 -17.36 14.42
CA ARG A 120 -5.94 -17.95 13.19
C ARG A 120 -5.99 -19.48 13.30
N TRP A 121 -7.18 -20.05 13.15
CA TRP A 121 -7.36 -21.52 13.14
C TRP A 121 -7.00 -22.17 11.80
N GLU A 122 -6.87 -21.36 10.75
CA GLU A 122 -6.56 -21.83 9.41
C GLU A 122 -5.04 -21.86 9.16
N LYS A 123 -4.60 -22.89 8.43
CA LYS A 123 -3.23 -22.92 7.91
C LYS A 123 -3.16 -22.02 6.67
N PRO A 124 -2.11 -21.18 6.53
CA PRO A 124 -1.91 -20.40 5.32
C PRO A 124 -1.94 -21.29 4.07
N LEU A 125 -2.57 -20.81 3.00
CA LEU A 125 -2.61 -21.51 1.70
C LEU A 125 -1.19 -21.79 1.15
N ILE A 126 -0.24 -20.93 1.48
CA ILE A 126 1.18 -21.03 1.12
C ILE A 126 1.99 -21.01 2.41
N ASN A 127 2.93 -21.96 2.56
CA ASN A 127 3.82 -21.98 3.70
C ASN A 127 4.74 -20.74 3.66
N PRO A 128 4.69 -19.83 4.67
CA PRO A 128 5.51 -18.62 4.67
C PRO A 128 7.01 -18.92 4.81
N VAL A 129 7.39 -20.15 5.14
CA VAL A 129 8.77 -20.62 5.33
C VAL A 129 9.27 -21.42 4.11
N HIS A 130 8.48 -21.52 3.03
CA HIS A 130 8.82 -22.40 1.90
C HIS A 130 10.16 -22.07 1.24
N ASP A 131 10.53 -20.79 1.20
CA ASP A 131 11.77 -20.31 0.56
C ASP A 131 12.89 -20.00 1.57
N LEU A 132 12.79 -20.51 2.80
CA LEU A 132 13.81 -20.28 3.81
C LEU A 132 15.10 -21.07 3.51
N GLU A 133 14.97 -22.23 2.86
CA GLU A 133 16.09 -23.08 2.50
C GLU A 133 16.48 -22.87 1.04
N PRO A 134 17.76 -22.66 0.72
CA PRO A 134 18.21 -22.57 -0.66
C PRO A 134 17.98 -23.90 -1.38
N SER A 135 17.49 -23.84 -2.62
CA SER A 135 17.18 -25.02 -3.45
C SER A 135 18.40 -25.81 -3.92
N PHE A 136 19.60 -25.32 -3.64
CA PHE A 136 20.86 -25.94 -4.01
C PHE A 136 21.67 -26.27 -2.76
N PRO A 137 22.51 -27.32 -2.83
CA PRO A 137 23.35 -27.67 -1.70
C PRO A 137 24.35 -26.54 -1.42
N HIS A 138 24.31 -26.04 -0.19
CA HIS A 138 25.19 -24.98 0.31
C HIS A 138 26.18 -25.59 1.31
N GLN A 139 27.30 -24.90 1.57
CA GLN A 139 28.37 -25.38 2.47
C GLN A 139 29.15 -26.63 1.98
N ILE A 140 29.05 -26.97 0.69
CA ILE A 140 29.90 -28.00 0.09
C ILE A 140 31.27 -27.42 -0.26
N GLN A 141 32.34 -28.15 0.09
CA GLN A 141 33.70 -27.80 -0.32
C GLN A 141 33.95 -28.20 -1.77
N SER A 142 33.61 -27.31 -2.71
CA SER A 142 33.77 -27.53 -4.15
C SER A 142 35.18 -27.98 -4.53
N ARG A 143 36.22 -27.45 -3.89
CA ARG A 143 37.62 -27.85 -4.15
C ARG A 143 37.89 -29.34 -3.89
N ILE A 144 37.36 -29.90 -2.79
CA ILE A 144 37.52 -31.32 -2.49
C ILE A 144 36.72 -32.15 -3.48
N LEU A 145 35.48 -31.72 -3.77
CA LEU A 145 34.60 -32.40 -4.71
C LEU A 145 35.24 -32.49 -6.10
N GLU A 146 35.80 -31.40 -6.62
CA GLU A 146 36.53 -31.37 -7.89
C GLU A 146 37.78 -32.26 -7.87
N LYS A 147 38.55 -32.25 -6.77
CA LYS A 147 39.74 -33.09 -6.61
C LYS A 147 39.37 -34.58 -6.66
N ASP A 148 38.29 -34.98 -5.99
CA ASP A 148 37.86 -36.37 -5.90
C ASP A 148 37.17 -36.84 -7.21
N HIS A 149 36.54 -35.94 -7.97
CA HIS A 149 35.92 -36.23 -9.27
C HIS A 149 36.87 -35.99 -10.46
N PHE A 150 38.13 -35.62 -10.23
CA PHE A 150 39.08 -35.33 -11.31
C PHE A 150 39.55 -36.60 -12.01
N GLU A 151 39.15 -36.76 -13.28
CA GLU A 151 39.69 -37.79 -14.17
C GLU A 151 40.84 -37.21 -15.03
N PRO A 152 42.09 -37.65 -14.84
CA PRO A 152 43.22 -37.13 -15.60
C PRO A 152 43.13 -37.54 -17.07
N LYS A 153 43.06 -36.56 -17.97
CA LYS A 153 43.23 -36.79 -19.42
C LYS A 153 44.72 -36.77 -19.75
N ILE A 154 45.26 -37.94 -20.09
CA ILE A 154 46.68 -38.06 -20.46
C ILE A 154 46.82 -37.65 -21.94
N PRO A 155 47.62 -36.60 -22.27
CA PRO A 155 47.82 -36.21 -23.65
C PRO A 155 48.66 -37.26 -24.39
N VAL A 156 48.15 -37.73 -25.52
CA VAL A 156 48.88 -38.64 -26.42
C VAL A 156 49.73 -37.80 -27.37
N VAL A 157 51.06 -37.90 -27.26
CA VAL A 157 51.99 -37.26 -28.20
C VAL A 157 52.26 -38.23 -29.35
N SER A 158 51.90 -37.79 -30.56
CA SER A 158 52.14 -38.41 -31.89
C SER A 158 52.75 -39.84 -31.92
N ASN A 159 51.92 -40.84 -32.25
CA ASN A 159 52.29 -42.21 -32.67
C ASN A 159 53.29 -42.99 -31.79
N MET A 160 53.49 -42.59 -30.54
CA MET A 160 54.18 -43.41 -29.55
C MET A 160 53.22 -43.68 -28.39
N GLN A 161 52.79 -44.93 -28.25
CA GLN A 161 52.00 -45.43 -27.13
C GLN A 161 52.83 -45.54 -25.83
N ASN A 162 53.76 -44.60 -25.60
CA ASN A 162 54.58 -44.56 -24.41
C ASN A 162 54.19 -43.31 -23.61
N TYR A 163 53.45 -43.50 -22.53
CA TYR A 163 53.11 -42.40 -21.63
C TYR A 163 54.40 -41.90 -20.95
N TYR A 164 54.63 -40.59 -20.98
CA TYR A 164 55.90 -39.97 -20.59
C TYR A 164 56.23 -40.06 -19.09
N LEU A 165 55.31 -40.58 -18.25
CA LEU A 165 55.55 -40.77 -16.81
C LEU A 165 55.08 -42.12 -16.25
N THR A 166 54.47 -43.00 -17.05
CA THR A 166 54.14 -44.37 -16.64
C THR A 166 54.14 -45.27 -17.88
N GLY A 167 55.04 -46.24 -17.96
CA GLY A 167 54.76 -47.40 -18.83
C GLY A 167 53.45 -48.06 -18.39
N PRO A 168 52.84 -48.93 -19.20
CA PRO A 168 51.57 -49.63 -18.89
C PRO A 168 51.58 -50.48 -17.59
N SER A 169 52.69 -50.48 -16.86
CA SER A 169 52.83 -50.98 -15.49
C SER A 169 54.01 -50.28 -14.81
N ILE A 170 53.82 -49.73 -13.61
CA ILE A 170 54.95 -49.35 -12.74
C ILE A 170 55.28 -50.57 -11.88
N CYS A 171 56.31 -51.32 -12.28
CA CYS A 171 56.85 -52.41 -11.48
C CYS A 171 58.06 -51.84 -10.71
N ILE A 172 57.89 -51.61 -9.40
CA ILE A 172 58.85 -50.86 -8.55
C ILE A 172 60.10 -51.69 -8.19
N ALA A 173 60.13 -52.99 -8.51
CA ALA A 173 61.32 -53.83 -8.38
C ALA A 173 61.45 -54.73 -9.61
N GLY A 174 62.50 -54.52 -10.41
CA GLY A 174 62.60 -55.00 -11.79
C GLY A 174 62.90 -56.49 -11.96
N ASN A 175 62.12 -57.42 -11.41
CA ASN A 175 62.24 -58.83 -11.80
C ASN A 175 61.01 -59.72 -11.49
N GLU A 176 59.83 -59.39 -12.02
CA GLU A 176 58.64 -60.25 -11.91
C GLU A 176 58.00 -60.48 -13.29
N GLN A 177 57.66 -61.73 -13.62
CA GLN A 177 57.10 -62.15 -14.93
C GLN A 177 55.63 -61.74 -15.16
N GLY A 178 55.08 -60.83 -14.35
CA GLY A 178 53.76 -60.28 -14.55
C GLY A 178 53.49 -59.11 -13.60
N CYS A 179 53.15 -57.95 -14.15
CA CYS A 179 52.68 -56.80 -13.37
C CYS A 179 51.15 -56.92 -13.19
N GLY A 180 50.69 -57.25 -11.98
CA GLY A 180 49.27 -57.34 -11.64
C GLY A 180 48.66 -55.95 -11.43
N GLY A 181 47.85 -55.48 -12.39
CA GLY A 181 47.21 -54.16 -12.27
C GLY A 181 46.34 -53.80 -13.46
N ALA A 182 45.33 -54.62 -13.78
CA ALA A 182 44.23 -54.11 -14.61
C ALA A 182 43.46 -53.05 -13.80
N PRO A 183 43.05 -51.93 -14.40
CA PRO A 183 42.28 -50.90 -13.70
C PRO A 183 40.98 -51.50 -13.17
N TYR A 184 40.72 -51.29 -11.87
CA TYR A 184 39.44 -51.60 -11.24
C TYR A 184 38.32 -50.93 -12.05
N LYS A 185 37.50 -51.72 -12.75
CA LYS A 185 36.21 -51.23 -13.27
C LYS A 185 35.29 -51.09 -12.06
N PRO A 186 34.88 -49.88 -11.64
CA PRO A 186 33.82 -49.78 -10.65
C PRO A 186 32.56 -50.40 -11.25
N THR A 187 32.11 -51.51 -10.68
CA THR A 187 30.76 -52.00 -10.91
C THR A 187 29.80 -50.89 -10.48
N PRO A 188 28.83 -50.48 -11.31
CA PRO A 188 27.86 -49.48 -10.91
C PRO A 188 27.14 -49.99 -9.66
N LYS A 189 27.22 -49.22 -8.57
CA LYS A 189 26.38 -49.46 -7.39
C LYS A 189 24.93 -49.29 -7.84
N GLN A 190 24.18 -50.38 -7.83
CA GLN A 190 22.73 -50.34 -7.93
C GLN A 190 22.25 -49.62 -6.67
N ILE A 191 21.76 -48.40 -6.85
CA ILE A 191 21.11 -47.64 -5.79
C ILE A 191 19.68 -48.17 -5.77
N ASP A 192 19.41 -49.06 -4.82
CA ASP A 192 18.05 -49.46 -4.52
C ASP A 192 17.36 -48.26 -3.86
N ILE A 193 16.43 -47.67 -4.60
CA ILE A 193 15.51 -46.67 -4.10
C ILE A 193 14.35 -47.44 -3.47
N GLU A 194 14.26 -47.45 -2.15
CA GLU A 194 12.99 -47.58 -1.43
C GLU A 194 12.28 -46.21 -1.39
#